data_AF-A0A1M6NTJ5-F1
#
_entry.id   AF-A0A1M6NTJ5-F1
#
_cell.length_a   1.000
_cell.length_b   1.000
_cell.length_c   1.000
_cell.angle_alpha   90.00
_cell.angle_beta   90.00
_cell.angle_gamma   90.00
#
_symmetry.space_group_name_H-M   'P 1'
#
loop_
_entity.id
_entity.type
_entity.pdbx_description
1 polymer ?
#
loop_
_entity_poly.entity_id
_entity_poly.type
_entity_poly.pdbx_seq_one_letter_code
_entity_poly.pdbx_strand_id
1 'polypeptide(L)'
;MDYSKLKKNLFISLVIGIVVFAGLSIYSDANSLIEVFAGFDYRYLPFILILAPLNYLFRFVKWSYYLHLIDAKVDKKESFYIFISGLCMTVTPGKVGEFFKSYLLKDRAGIPVSSTAPLVMGERLTDGISMLILASLGTIAFNYGKAALVLVLIGMVGFVAVVQSPSLVHRLLWRLEKIPFLTRFGKAMENFYDKTYIIFQLKPLLFAIGIGTVSWFFEGLVIYLTVKAMGIELSLLASVFVVSFSTIVGAVSMMPGGLFAAEGSIVGLLVMMDLPKDVAVATTIITRFSTLWLGVGIGLLGLVKIGLMSRCKIEKTRYE
;
A
#
# COMPACT_ATOMS: atom_id res chain seq x y z
N MET A 1 -18.41 11.84 8.07
CA MET A 1 -17.92 11.48 6.73
C MET A 1 -19.08 10.88 5.95
N ASP A 2 -19.29 11.25 4.68
CA ASP A 2 -20.45 10.80 3.92
C ASP A 2 -20.23 9.38 3.35
N TYR A 3 -20.98 8.40 3.87
CA TYR A 3 -20.95 7.00 3.40
C TYR A 3 -21.27 6.88 1.90
N SER A 4 -22.01 7.83 1.32
CA SER A 4 -22.31 7.84 -0.11
C SER A 4 -21.03 8.02 -0.95
N LYS A 5 -20.10 8.86 -0.48
CA LYS A 5 -18.84 9.18 -1.17
C LYS A 5 -17.88 7.99 -1.14
N LEU A 6 -17.85 7.24 -0.03
CA LEU A 6 -17.09 5.99 0.08
C LEU A 6 -17.59 4.95 -0.93
N LYS A 7 -18.91 4.70 -0.97
CA LYS A 7 -19.52 3.75 -1.90
C LYS A 7 -19.22 4.13 -3.36
N LYS A 8 -19.35 5.42 -3.70
CA LYS A 8 -19.05 5.93 -5.04
C LYS A 8 -17.60 5.66 -5.45
N ASN A 9 -16.63 5.96 -4.57
CA ASN A 9 -15.21 5.76 -4.88
C ASN A 9 -14.85 4.28 -5.03
N LEU A 10 -15.41 3.42 -4.17
CA LEU A 10 -15.22 1.97 -4.27
C LEU A 10 -15.84 1.42 -5.57
N PHE A 11 -17.04 1.89 -5.93
CA PHE A 11 -17.71 1.49 -7.17
C PHE A 11 -16.92 1.91 -8.42
N ILE A 12 -16.44 3.16 -8.48
CA ILE A 12 -15.60 3.64 -9.58
C ILE A 12 -14.33 2.77 -9.69
N SER A 13 -13.71 2.46 -8.56
CA SER A 13 -12.50 1.62 -8.51
C SER A 13 -12.76 0.21 -9.03
N LEU A 14 -13.92 -0.38 -8.69
CA LEU A 14 -14.37 -1.67 -9.20
C LEU A 14 -14.56 -1.65 -10.72
N VAL A 15 -15.25 -0.62 -11.24
CA VAL A 15 -15.48 -0.46 -12.67
C VAL A 15 -14.16 -0.30 -13.42
N ILE A 16 -13.24 0.55 -12.93
CA ILE A 16 -11.92 0.73 -13.53
C ILE A 16 -11.15 -0.59 -13.52
N GLY A 17 -11.18 -1.32 -12.41
CA GLY A 17 -10.61 -2.66 -12.31
C GLY A 17 -11.10 -3.57 -13.42
N ILE A 18 -12.42 -3.73 -13.53
CA ILE A 18 -13.06 -4.58 -14.56
C ILE A 18 -12.63 -4.16 -15.97
N VAL A 19 -12.59 -2.86 -16.26
CA VAL A 19 -12.15 -2.35 -17.56
C VAL A 19 -10.69 -2.71 -17.85
N VAL A 20 -9.80 -2.60 -16.86
CA VAL A 20 -8.39 -3.01 -17.01
C VAL A 20 -8.29 -4.52 -17.26
N PHE A 21 -9.00 -5.34 -16.49
CA PHE A 21 -9.01 -6.79 -16.71
C PHE A 21 -9.54 -7.15 -18.10
N ALA A 22 -10.65 -6.53 -18.53
CA ALA A 22 -11.19 -6.74 -19.86
C ALA A 22 -10.20 -6.33 -20.97
N GLY A 23 -9.55 -5.18 -20.82
CA GLY A 23 -8.52 -4.72 -21.76
C GLY A 23 -7.33 -5.67 -21.84
N LEU A 24 -6.86 -6.18 -20.70
CA LEU A 24 -5.79 -7.18 -20.65
C LEU A 24 -6.21 -8.51 -21.28
N SER A 25 -7.45 -8.96 -21.05
CA SER A 25 -7.99 -10.17 -21.66
C SER A 25 -8.10 -10.06 -23.18
N ILE A 26 -8.53 -8.91 -23.70
CA ILE A 26 -8.54 -8.64 -25.15
C ILE A 26 -7.11 -8.61 -25.70
N TYR A 27 -6.18 -7.96 -24.99
CA TYR A 27 -4.78 -7.85 -25.41
C TYR A 27 -4.08 -9.22 -25.53
N SER A 28 -4.42 -10.17 -24.65
CA SER A 28 -3.79 -11.49 -24.59
C SER A 28 -4.35 -12.51 -25.58
N ASP A 29 -5.55 -12.29 -26.14
CA ASP A 29 -6.47 -13.35 -26.60
C ASP A 29 -7.06 -14.15 -25.42
N ALA A 30 -8.39 -14.16 -25.33
CA ALA A 30 -9.12 -14.84 -24.26
C ALA A 30 -8.95 -16.37 -24.32
N ASN A 31 -8.80 -16.95 -25.50
CA ASN A 31 -8.63 -18.39 -25.65
C ASN A 31 -7.29 -18.85 -25.08
N SER A 32 -6.20 -18.13 -25.37
CA SER A 32 -4.88 -18.40 -24.80
C SER A 32 -4.86 -18.26 -23.28
N LEU A 33 -5.59 -17.28 -22.73
CA LEU A 33 -5.73 -17.16 -21.27
C LEU A 33 -6.42 -18.38 -20.66
N ILE A 34 -7.48 -18.90 -21.29
CA ILE A 34 -8.17 -20.11 -20.81
C ILE A 34 -7.19 -21.30 -20.80
N GLU A 35 -6.37 -21.46 -21.82
CA GLU A 35 -5.34 -22.50 -21.87
C GLU A 35 -4.30 -22.35 -20.76
N VAL A 36 -3.81 -21.12 -20.51
CA VAL A 36 -2.89 -20.84 -19.40
C VAL A 36 -3.52 -21.19 -18.04
N PHE A 37 -4.79 -20.83 -17.82
CA PHE A 37 -5.50 -21.19 -16.59
C PHE A 37 -5.80 -22.69 -16.49
N ALA A 38 -6.01 -23.38 -17.61
CA ALA A 38 -6.20 -24.83 -17.63
C ALA A 38 -4.91 -25.59 -17.30
N GLY A 39 -3.76 -25.07 -17.75
CA GLY A 39 -2.43 -25.61 -17.44
C GLY A 39 -1.86 -25.21 -16.07
N PHE A 40 -2.55 -24.32 -15.33
CA PHE A 40 -2.07 -23.82 -14.05
C PHE A 40 -2.09 -24.92 -12.96
N ASP A 41 -0.97 -25.08 -12.25
CA ASP A 41 -0.91 -25.98 -11.09
C ASP A 41 -1.56 -25.35 -9.86
N TYR A 42 -2.83 -25.69 -9.64
CA TYR A 42 -3.64 -25.16 -8.54
C TYR A 42 -3.12 -25.50 -7.13
N ARG A 43 -2.13 -26.40 -6.98
CA ARG A 43 -1.48 -26.65 -5.69
C ARG A 43 -0.76 -25.42 -5.15
N TYR A 44 -0.34 -24.50 -6.02
CA TYR A 44 0.29 -23.24 -5.64
C TYR A 44 -0.71 -22.18 -5.13
N LEU A 45 -2.00 -22.31 -5.46
CA LEU A 45 -2.99 -21.27 -5.19
C LEU A 45 -3.16 -20.95 -3.69
N PRO A 46 -3.24 -21.93 -2.75
CA PRO A 46 -3.29 -21.63 -1.32
C PRO A 46 -2.06 -20.85 -0.84
N PHE A 47 -0.87 -21.17 -1.36
CA PHE A 47 0.37 -20.47 -1.02
C PHE A 47 0.39 -19.05 -1.58
N ILE A 48 -0.11 -18.84 -2.80
CA ILE A 48 -0.25 -17.49 -3.38
C ILE A 48 -1.22 -16.65 -2.54
N LEU A 49 -2.37 -17.22 -2.15
CA LEU A 49 -3.41 -16.50 -1.42
C LEU A 49 -3.03 -16.20 0.03
N ILE A 50 -2.15 -16.98 0.68
CA ILE A 50 -1.71 -16.70 2.06
C ILE A 50 -0.62 -15.62 2.16
N LEU A 51 0.11 -15.36 1.08
CA LEU A 51 1.18 -14.35 1.05
C LEU A 51 0.65 -12.92 1.27
N ALA A 52 -0.53 -12.57 0.73
CA ALA A 52 -1.12 -11.25 0.95
C ALA A 52 -1.56 -11.01 2.40
N PRO A 53 -2.30 -11.94 3.05
CA PRO A 53 -2.55 -11.89 4.50
C PRO A 53 -1.28 -11.78 5.35
N LEU A 54 -0.20 -12.49 5.00
CA LEU A 54 1.09 -12.35 5.67
C LEU A 54 1.65 -10.93 5.48
N ASN A 55 1.65 -10.39 4.26
CA ASN A 55 2.03 -8.99 4.00
C ASN A 55 1.23 -8.02 4.90
N TYR A 56 -0.08 -8.20 5.02
CA TYR A 56 -0.94 -7.37 5.88
C TYR A 56 -0.61 -7.51 7.37
N LEU A 57 -0.22 -8.69 7.83
CA LEU A 57 0.22 -8.88 9.21
C LEU A 57 1.48 -8.07 9.53
N PHE A 58 2.49 -8.10 8.65
CA PHE A 58 3.71 -7.30 8.81
C PHE A 58 3.42 -5.80 8.77
N ARG A 59 2.53 -5.37 7.87
CA ARG A 59 2.07 -3.97 7.85
C ARG A 59 1.32 -3.59 9.12
N PHE A 60 0.53 -4.48 9.70
CA PHE A 60 -0.12 -4.25 10.99
C PHE A 60 0.89 -4.15 12.14
N VAL A 61 1.97 -4.94 12.13
CA VAL A 61 3.08 -4.79 13.08
C VAL A 61 3.71 -3.41 12.97
N LYS A 62 4.00 -2.94 11.74
CA LYS A 62 4.50 -1.58 11.48
C LYS A 62 3.54 -0.51 12.00
N TRP A 63 2.25 -0.64 11.70
CA TRP A 63 1.20 0.27 12.17
C TRP A 63 1.13 0.32 13.71
N SER A 64 1.15 -0.84 14.36
CA SER A 64 1.12 -0.95 15.82
C SER A 64 2.35 -0.31 16.46
N TYR A 65 3.52 -0.50 15.85
CA TYR A 65 4.75 0.15 16.28
C TYR A 65 4.67 1.68 16.17
N TYR A 66 4.15 2.20 15.07
CA TYR A 66 3.94 3.65 14.90
C TYR A 66 2.96 4.25 15.91
N LEU A 67 1.87 3.55 16.23
CA LEU A 67 0.95 3.99 17.28
C LEU A 67 1.65 4.03 18.65
N HIS A 68 2.50 3.04 18.94
CA HIS A 68 3.29 3.03 20.18
C HIS A 68 4.26 4.21 20.26
N LEU A 69 4.95 4.56 19.17
CA LEU A 69 5.90 5.69 19.13
C LEU A 69 5.26 7.04 19.46
N ILE A 70 3.97 7.20 19.15
CA ILE A 70 3.26 8.46 19.42
C ILE A 70 2.45 8.42 20.72
N ASP A 71 2.62 7.38 21.54
CA ASP A 71 1.85 7.07 22.75
C ASP A 71 0.32 7.05 22.53
N ALA A 72 -0.11 6.51 21.39
CA ALA A 72 -1.53 6.36 21.08
C ALA A 72 -2.11 5.16 21.86
N LYS A 73 -3.02 5.46 22.79
CA LYS A 73 -3.73 4.45 23.59
C LYS A 73 -4.95 3.92 22.82
N VAL A 74 -4.81 2.72 22.25
CA VAL A 74 -5.88 2.01 21.53
C VAL A 74 -5.81 0.53 21.89
N ASP A 75 -6.96 -0.11 22.08
CA ASP A 75 -7.01 -1.56 22.24
C ASP A 75 -6.43 -2.27 21.00
N LYS A 76 -5.67 -3.35 21.20
CA LYS A 76 -4.98 -4.05 20.11
C LYS A 76 -5.96 -4.64 19.09
N LYS A 77 -7.11 -5.18 19.53
CA LYS A 77 -8.12 -5.74 18.63
C LYS A 77 -8.81 -4.64 17.84
N GLU A 78 -9.14 -3.53 18.50
CA GLU A 78 -9.72 -2.37 17.83
C GLU A 78 -8.76 -1.77 16.79
N SER A 79 -7.48 -1.60 17.14
CA SER A 79 -6.43 -1.15 16.23
C SER A 79 -6.29 -2.09 15.01
N PHE A 80 -6.35 -3.40 15.23
CA PHE A 80 -6.33 -4.39 14.15
C PHE A 80 -7.50 -4.22 13.19
N TYR A 81 -8.73 -4.12 13.69
CA TYR A 81 -9.89 -3.92 12.82
C TYR A 81 -9.83 -2.58 12.09
N ILE A 82 -9.38 -1.50 12.76
CA ILE A 82 -9.17 -0.20 12.12
C ILE A 82 -8.15 -0.32 10.99
N PHE A 83 -7.01 -0.97 11.23
CA PHE A 83 -6.00 -1.20 10.22
C PHE A 83 -6.54 -1.96 9.01
N ILE A 84 -7.18 -3.11 9.25
CA ILE A 84 -7.76 -3.95 8.19
C ILE A 84 -8.84 -3.18 7.44
N SER A 85 -9.71 -2.44 8.12
CA SER A 85 -10.74 -1.62 7.45
C SER A 85 -10.16 -0.59 6.50
N GLY A 86 -8.93 -0.09 6.76
CA GLY A 86 -8.21 0.79 5.86
C GLY A 86 -7.88 0.15 4.49
N LEU A 87 -7.76 -1.18 4.42
CA LEU A 87 -7.41 -1.90 3.19
C LEU A 87 -8.48 -1.77 2.11
N CYS A 88 -9.77 -1.64 2.47
CA CYS A 88 -10.84 -1.45 1.48
C CYS A 88 -10.74 -0.12 0.73
N MET A 89 -9.93 0.81 1.25
CA MET A 89 -9.72 2.14 0.68
C MET A 89 -8.40 2.26 -0.10
N THR A 90 -7.66 1.16 -0.27
CA THR A 90 -6.37 1.12 -1.01
C THR A 90 -6.53 1.46 -2.50
N VAL A 91 -7.72 1.26 -3.08
CA VAL A 91 -7.96 1.51 -4.52
C VAL A 91 -8.22 2.99 -4.84
N THR A 92 -8.25 3.85 -3.83
CA THR A 92 -8.40 5.30 -4.04
C THR A 92 -7.17 5.91 -4.71
N PRO A 93 -7.32 7.01 -5.47
CA PRO A 93 -6.19 7.74 -6.06
C PRO A 93 -5.18 8.15 -4.98
N GLY A 94 -3.90 7.89 -5.23
CA GLY A 94 -2.81 8.15 -4.28
C GLY A 94 -2.94 7.42 -2.94
N LYS A 95 -3.81 6.41 -2.83
CA LYS A 95 -4.17 5.72 -1.58
C LYS A 95 -4.64 6.67 -0.46
N VAL A 96 -5.18 7.84 -0.83
CA VAL A 96 -5.68 8.85 0.12
C VAL A 96 -6.79 8.30 1.03
N GLY A 97 -7.49 7.27 0.58
CA GLY A 97 -8.49 6.58 1.37
C GLY A 97 -7.91 5.86 2.60
N GLU A 98 -6.60 5.59 2.68
CA GLU A 98 -5.99 5.01 3.89
C GLU A 98 -6.00 5.95 5.10
N PHE A 99 -6.14 7.27 4.89
CA PHE A 99 -6.39 8.23 5.98
C PHE A 99 -7.72 7.98 6.71
N PHE A 100 -8.57 7.10 6.17
CA PHE A 100 -9.73 6.60 6.89
C PHE A 100 -9.36 5.95 8.24
N LYS A 101 -8.18 5.31 8.35
CA LYS A 101 -7.65 4.80 9.62
C LYS A 101 -7.54 5.91 10.68
N SER A 102 -6.99 7.06 10.29
CA SER A 102 -6.84 8.25 11.16
C SER A 102 -8.19 8.81 11.60
N TYR A 103 -9.18 8.81 10.69
CA TYR A 103 -10.55 9.22 11.04
C TYR A 103 -11.18 8.27 12.06
N LEU A 104 -11.07 6.95 11.84
CA LEU A 104 -11.59 5.95 12.77
C LEU A 104 -10.93 6.03 14.15
N LEU A 105 -9.62 6.29 14.21
CA LEU A 105 -8.92 6.51 15.47
C LEU A 105 -9.40 7.77 16.20
N LYS A 106 -9.69 8.85 15.47
CA LYS A 106 -10.28 10.05 16.05
C LYS A 106 -11.66 9.78 16.62
N ASP A 107 -12.51 9.11 15.85
CA ASP A 107 -13.90 8.81 16.23
C ASP A 107 -13.98 7.86 17.43
N ARG A 108 -13.13 6.84 17.47
CA ARG A 108 -13.25 5.73 18.44
C ARG A 108 -12.35 5.85 19.66
N ALA A 109 -11.17 6.44 19.49
CA ALA A 109 -10.16 6.57 20.54
C ALA A 109 -9.84 8.04 20.87
N GLY A 110 -10.52 9.02 20.25
CA GLY A 110 -10.29 10.45 20.50
C GLY A 110 -8.95 10.97 20.02
N ILE A 111 -8.17 10.17 19.27
CA ILE A 111 -6.81 10.54 18.87
C ILE A 111 -6.89 11.53 17.69
N PRO A 112 -6.26 12.72 17.78
CA PRO A 112 -6.32 13.70 16.70
C PRO A 112 -5.81 13.14 15.36
N VAL A 113 -6.49 13.50 14.26
CA VAL A 113 -6.04 13.16 12.90
C VAL A 113 -4.66 13.76 12.62
N SER A 114 -4.34 14.93 13.17
CA SER A 114 -3.00 15.52 13.08
C SER A 114 -1.91 14.64 13.69
N SER A 115 -2.23 13.79 14.66
CA SER A 115 -1.28 12.86 15.28
C SER A 115 -1.13 11.57 14.48
N THR A 116 -2.18 11.12 13.79
CA THR A 116 -2.22 9.81 13.11
C THR A 116 -2.03 9.88 11.60
N ALA A 117 -2.30 11.02 10.96
CA ALA A 117 -2.04 11.26 9.54
C ALA A 117 -0.56 11.13 9.15
N PRO A 118 0.42 11.62 9.95
CA PRO A 118 1.84 11.39 9.71
C PRO A 118 2.20 9.91 9.58
N LEU A 119 1.53 9.04 10.34
CA LEU A 119 1.82 7.61 10.37
C LEU A 119 1.45 6.99 9.02
N VAL A 120 0.26 7.31 8.51
CA VAL A 120 -0.19 6.85 7.18
C VAL A 120 0.76 7.32 6.08
N MET A 121 1.24 8.57 6.13
CA MET A 121 2.24 9.08 5.19
C MET A 121 3.60 8.38 5.34
N GLY A 122 4.06 8.18 6.57
CA GLY A 122 5.29 7.48 6.89
C GLY A 122 5.28 6.04 6.43
N GLU A 123 4.14 5.34 6.55
CA GLU A 123 3.97 3.99 5.99
C GLU A 123 4.26 3.97 4.49
N ARG A 124 3.76 4.95 3.72
CA ARG A 124 3.96 5.04 2.26
C ARG A 124 5.39 5.33 1.88
N LEU A 125 6.02 6.28 2.58
CA LEU A 125 7.40 6.66 2.29
C LEU A 125 8.35 5.52 2.61
N THR A 126 8.17 4.85 3.75
CA THR A 126 8.97 3.68 4.12
C THR A 126 8.73 2.50 3.20
N ASP A 127 7.48 2.25 2.77
CA ASP A 127 7.16 1.26 1.74
C ASP A 127 7.86 1.57 0.41
N GLY A 128 7.89 2.85 0.01
CA GLY A 128 8.63 3.33 -1.14
C GLY A 128 10.12 3.02 -1.06
N ILE A 129 10.75 3.31 0.10
CA ILE A 129 12.16 2.99 0.33
C ILE A 129 12.41 1.48 0.29
N SER A 130 11.54 0.68 0.90
CA SER A 130 11.63 -0.79 0.83
C SER A 130 11.57 -1.31 -0.59
N MET A 131 10.63 -0.80 -1.41
CA MET A 131 10.53 -1.15 -2.82
C MET A 131 11.74 -0.69 -3.62
N LEU A 132 12.34 0.46 -3.31
CA LEU A 132 13.59 0.89 -3.94
C LEU A 132 14.73 -0.08 -3.64
N ILE A 133 14.86 -0.54 -2.39
CA ILE A 133 15.89 -1.51 -2.01
C ILE A 133 15.68 -2.81 -2.80
N LEU A 134 14.45 -3.34 -2.81
CA LEU A 134 14.12 -4.57 -3.53
C LEU A 134 14.32 -4.43 -5.05
N ALA A 135 13.88 -3.31 -5.64
CA ALA A 135 14.07 -3.04 -7.07
C ALA A 135 15.56 -2.88 -7.41
N SER A 136 16.35 -2.23 -6.54
CA SER A 136 17.78 -2.01 -6.76
C SER A 136 18.55 -3.33 -6.81
N LEU A 137 18.23 -4.28 -5.91
CA LEU A 137 18.78 -5.63 -5.94
C LEU A 137 18.50 -6.32 -7.29
N GLY A 138 17.32 -6.11 -7.86
CA GLY A 138 16.94 -6.62 -9.17
C GLY A 138 17.64 -5.94 -10.35
N THR A 139 17.85 -4.62 -10.30
CA THR A 139 18.46 -3.88 -11.43
C THR A 139 19.91 -4.25 -11.72
N ILE A 140 20.61 -4.81 -10.73
CA ILE A 140 21.97 -5.36 -10.93
C ILE A 140 21.93 -6.48 -11.99
N ALA A 141 20.83 -7.24 -12.07
CA ALA A 141 20.67 -8.34 -13.03
C ALA A 141 20.10 -7.90 -14.39
N PHE A 142 19.22 -6.88 -14.44
CA PHE A 142 18.41 -6.60 -15.64
C PHE A 142 18.72 -5.26 -16.34
N ASN A 143 19.60 -4.41 -15.80
CA ASN A 143 20.05 -3.14 -16.41
C ASN A 143 18.96 -2.09 -16.75
N TYR A 144 17.68 -2.35 -16.52
CA TYR A 144 16.56 -1.43 -16.77
C TYR A 144 16.28 -0.50 -15.57
N GLY A 145 15.80 0.72 -15.84
CA GLY A 145 15.18 1.58 -14.82
C GLY A 145 16.13 2.21 -13.79
N LYS A 146 17.46 2.05 -13.93
CA LYS A 146 18.47 2.58 -12.99
C LYS A 146 18.32 4.09 -12.72
N ALA A 147 18.16 4.90 -13.76
CA ALA A 147 18.01 6.35 -13.62
C ALA A 147 16.77 6.73 -12.80
N ALA A 148 15.64 6.05 -13.04
CA ALA A 148 14.41 6.28 -12.29
C ALA A 148 14.59 5.92 -10.81
N LEU A 149 15.22 4.78 -10.50
CA LEU A 149 15.50 4.39 -9.11
C LEU A 149 16.42 5.38 -8.40
N VAL A 150 17.48 5.85 -9.06
CA VAL A 150 18.40 6.85 -8.49
C VAL A 150 17.69 8.16 -8.21
N LEU A 151 16.85 8.64 -9.14
CA LEU A 151 16.07 9.87 -8.94
C LEU A 151 15.13 9.76 -7.74
N VAL A 152 14.40 8.64 -7.62
CA VAL A 152 13.48 8.44 -6.48
C VAL A 152 14.27 8.30 -5.18
N LEU A 153 15.42 7.62 -5.18
CA LEU A 153 16.29 7.50 -4.00
C LEU A 153 16.80 8.88 -3.54
N ILE A 154 17.30 9.72 -4.45
CA ILE A 154 17.75 11.08 -4.14
C ILE A 154 16.59 11.89 -3.56
N GLY A 155 15.40 11.81 -4.17
CA GLY A 155 14.20 12.48 -3.67
C GLY A 155 13.82 12.05 -2.25
N MET A 156 13.88 10.75 -1.95
CA MET A 156 13.58 10.22 -0.61
C MET A 156 14.63 10.62 0.44
N VAL A 157 15.92 10.54 0.11
CA VAL A 157 16.99 10.99 1.02
C VAL A 157 16.86 12.48 1.29
N GLY A 158 16.62 13.30 0.26
CA GLY A 158 16.37 14.74 0.40
C GLY A 158 15.16 15.03 1.29
N PHE A 159 14.06 14.30 1.10
CA PHE A 159 12.87 14.42 1.95
C PHE A 159 13.17 14.11 3.42
N VAL A 160 13.85 12.99 3.70
CA VAL A 160 14.21 12.61 5.08
C VAL A 160 15.15 13.64 5.69
N ALA A 161 16.13 14.15 4.95
CA ALA A 161 17.04 15.18 5.43
C ALA A 161 16.31 16.49 5.80
N VAL A 162 15.32 16.91 5.00
CA VAL A 162 14.49 18.09 5.30
C VAL A 162 13.64 17.85 6.54
N VAL A 163 12.97 16.71 6.65
CA VAL A 163 12.14 16.34 7.81
C VAL A 163 12.96 16.26 9.10
N GLN A 164 14.20 15.79 9.02
CA GLN A 164 15.13 15.70 10.14
C GLN A 164 15.86 17.02 10.46
N SER A 165 15.47 18.13 9.83
CA SER A 165 16.01 19.47 10.11
C SER A 165 14.96 20.38 10.77
N PRO A 166 14.84 20.37 12.11
CA PRO A 166 13.86 21.18 12.83
C PRO A 166 13.93 22.66 12.46
N SER A 167 15.13 23.21 12.30
CA SER A 167 15.32 24.61 11.93
C SER A 167 14.70 24.98 10.58
N LEU A 168 14.75 24.07 9.60
CA LEU A 168 14.14 24.30 8.29
C LEU A 168 12.61 24.20 8.35
N VAL A 169 12.11 23.16 9.03
CA VAL A 169 10.66 22.92 9.10
C VAL A 169 9.96 23.96 9.97
N HIS A 170 10.49 24.31 11.15
CA HIS A 170 9.92 25.37 11.97
C HIS A 170 9.97 26.74 11.28
N ARG A 171 11.01 27.03 10.48
CA ARG A 171 11.05 28.25 9.65
C ARG A 171 9.93 28.25 8.61
N LEU A 172 9.65 27.11 7.99
CA LEU A 172 8.56 26.96 7.04
C LEU A 172 7.21 27.11 7.72
N LEU A 173 7.00 26.44 8.87
CA LEU A 173 5.79 26.56 9.68
C LEU A 173 5.52 28.01 10.10
N TRP A 174 6.55 28.72 10.60
CA TRP A 174 6.43 30.13 10.94
C TRP A 174 6.04 31.02 9.75
N ARG A 175 6.54 30.72 8.54
CA ARG A 175 6.11 31.44 7.33
C ARG A 175 4.66 31.14 6.96
N LEU A 176 4.23 29.89 7.12
CA LEU A 176 2.86 29.47 6.84
C LEU A 176 1.87 30.08 7.84
N GLU A 177 2.27 30.27 9.10
CA GLU A 177 1.46 30.95 10.11
C GLU A 177 1.21 32.43 9.81
N LYS A 178 2.02 33.08 8.97
CA LYS A 178 1.74 34.46 8.51
C LYS A 178 0.57 34.54 7.54
N ILE A 179 0.10 33.41 7.01
CA ILE A 179 -1.04 33.37 6.10
C ILE A 179 -2.32 33.28 6.94
N PRO A 180 -3.23 34.27 6.88
CA PRO A 180 -4.36 34.39 7.80
C PRO A 180 -5.33 33.20 7.77
N PHE A 181 -5.36 32.42 6.69
CA PHE A 181 -6.16 31.20 6.58
C PHE A 181 -5.55 29.97 7.26
N LEU A 182 -4.22 29.95 7.44
CA LEU A 182 -3.46 28.81 7.97
C LEU A 182 -3.18 28.92 9.47
N THR A 183 -3.24 30.11 10.06
CA THR A 183 -3.09 30.36 11.51
C THR A 183 -3.94 29.42 12.36
N ARG A 184 -5.20 29.18 11.95
CA ARG A 184 -6.13 28.28 12.65
C ARG A 184 -5.68 26.82 12.71
N PHE A 185 -4.70 26.42 11.88
CA PHE A 185 -4.16 25.07 11.83
C PHE A 185 -2.76 24.94 12.47
N GLY A 186 -2.15 26.03 12.97
CA GLY A 186 -0.76 26.02 13.48
C GLY A 186 -0.45 24.86 14.43
N LYS A 187 -1.26 24.72 15.50
CA LYS A 187 -1.13 23.60 16.47
C LYS A 187 -1.24 22.21 15.83
N ALA A 188 -2.11 22.07 14.83
CA ALA A 188 -2.27 20.81 14.11
C ALA A 188 -1.06 20.52 13.21
N MET A 189 -0.46 21.54 12.59
CA MET A 189 0.75 21.42 11.77
C MET A 189 2.00 21.11 12.60
N GLU A 190 2.13 21.74 13.78
CA GLU A 190 3.21 21.46 14.72
C GLU A 190 3.13 20.02 15.24
N ASN A 191 1.96 19.61 15.74
CA ASN A 191 1.76 18.23 16.18
C ASN A 191 1.93 17.22 15.03
N PHE A 192 1.53 17.57 13.80
CA PHE A 192 1.80 16.74 12.62
C PHE A 192 3.30 16.56 12.41
N TYR A 193 4.04 17.66 12.42
CA TYR A 193 5.50 17.65 12.28
C TYR A 193 6.18 16.85 13.38
N ASP A 194 5.81 17.05 14.66
CA ASP A 194 6.39 16.32 15.78
C ASP A 194 6.26 14.81 15.60
N LYS A 195 5.08 14.34 15.17
CA LYS A 195 4.88 12.90 14.92
C LYS A 195 5.62 12.44 13.68
N THR A 196 5.72 13.25 12.62
CA THR A 196 6.58 12.96 11.46
C THR A 196 8.05 12.85 11.88
N TYR A 197 8.56 13.79 12.67
CA TYR A 197 9.94 13.78 13.14
C TYR A 197 10.27 12.49 13.89
N ILE A 198 9.41 12.07 14.82
CA ILE A 198 9.55 10.84 15.61
C ILE A 198 9.65 9.60 14.71
N ILE A 199 8.72 9.41 13.77
CA ILE A 199 8.68 8.19 12.93
C ILE A 199 9.81 8.11 11.89
N PHE A 200 10.43 9.25 11.56
CA PHE A 200 11.57 9.32 10.64
C PHE A 200 12.94 9.30 11.34
N GLN A 201 12.98 9.21 12.68
CA GLN A 201 14.23 8.96 13.39
C GLN A 201 14.85 7.62 12.95
N LEU A 202 16.18 7.52 13.05
CA LEU A 202 16.93 6.38 12.50
C LEU A 202 16.39 5.01 12.93
N LYS A 203 16.13 4.79 14.23
CA LYS A 203 15.63 3.50 14.74
C LYS A 203 14.22 3.18 14.20
N PRO A 204 13.20 4.06 14.35
CA PRO A 204 11.90 3.87 13.71
C PRO A 204 11.95 3.65 12.20
N LEU A 205 12.77 4.44 11.51
CA LEU A 205 12.92 4.41 10.07
C LEU A 205 13.49 3.06 9.60
N LEU A 206 14.58 2.60 10.21
CA LEU A 206 15.19 1.31 9.88
C LEU A 206 14.24 0.14 10.18
N PHE A 207 13.53 0.17 11.31
CA PHE A 207 12.52 -0.83 11.63
C PHE A 207 11.41 -0.87 10.57
N ALA A 208 10.86 0.28 10.21
CA ALA A 208 9.80 0.39 9.23
C ALA A 208 10.24 -0.05 7.83
N ILE A 209 11.46 0.30 7.41
CA ILE A 209 12.06 -0.16 6.14
C ILE A 209 12.27 -1.68 6.19
N GLY A 210 12.80 -2.24 7.26
CA GLY A 210 13.03 -3.68 7.39
C GLY A 210 11.73 -4.49 7.28
N ILE A 211 10.71 -4.09 8.05
CA ILE A 211 9.37 -4.69 7.99
C ILE A 211 8.74 -4.51 6.61
N GLY A 212 8.88 -3.33 6.00
CA GLY A 212 8.41 -3.05 4.65
C GLY A 212 9.06 -3.95 3.61
N THR A 213 10.38 -4.15 3.68
CA THR A 213 11.13 -4.99 2.74
C THR A 213 10.68 -6.44 2.80
N VAL A 214 10.49 -6.99 4.01
CA VAL A 214 9.95 -8.35 4.19
C VAL A 214 8.51 -8.45 3.67
N SER A 215 7.68 -7.45 3.96
CA SER A 215 6.29 -7.39 3.51
C SER A 215 6.17 -7.37 1.98
N TRP A 216 6.92 -6.51 1.29
CA TRP A 216 6.95 -6.40 -0.18
C TRP A 216 7.60 -7.60 -0.85
N PHE A 217 8.55 -8.27 -0.19
CA PHE A 217 9.13 -9.51 -0.69
C PHE A 217 8.07 -10.61 -0.87
N PHE A 218 7.05 -10.69 0.01
CA PHE A 218 5.92 -11.62 -0.17
C PHE A 218 5.12 -11.33 -1.44
N GLU A 219 5.00 -10.08 -1.87
CA GLU A 219 4.35 -9.76 -3.14
C GLU A 219 5.23 -10.21 -4.33
N GLY A 220 6.55 -10.11 -4.23
CA GLY A 220 7.47 -10.72 -5.21
C GLY A 220 7.32 -12.24 -5.30
N LEU A 221 7.10 -12.92 -4.16
CA LEU A 221 6.83 -14.36 -4.12
C LEU A 221 5.50 -14.73 -4.79
N VAL A 222 4.50 -13.84 -4.78
CA VAL A 222 3.25 -14.07 -5.53
C VAL A 222 3.53 -14.21 -7.02
N ILE A 223 4.30 -13.30 -7.62
CA ILE A 223 4.69 -13.41 -9.04
C ILE A 223 5.50 -14.69 -9.27
N TYR A 224 6.52 -14.94 -8.44
CA TYR A 224 7.39 -16.11 -8.58
C TYR A 224 6.60 -17.43 -8.58
N LEU A 225 5.73 -17.63 -7.59
CA LEU A 225 4.92 -18.85 -7.49
C LEU A 225 3.88 -18.93 -8.60
N THR A 226 3.33 -17.80 -9.05
CA THR A 226 2.35 -17.78 -10.14
C THR A 226 2.97 -18.23 -11.46
N VAL A 227 4.15 -17.69 -11.81
CA VAL A 227 4.87 -18.09 -13.04
C VAL A 227 5.34 -19.54 -12.95
N LYS A 228 5.83 -19.95 -11.77
CA LYS A 228 6.23 -21.35 -11.52
C LYS A 228 5.07 -22.33 -11.65
N ALA A 229 3.86 -21.94 -11.21
CA ALA A 229 2.65 -22.75 -11.36
C ALA A 229 2.20 -22.90 -12.82
N MET A 230 2.66 -22.02 -13.72
CA MET A 230 2.46 -22.13 -15.18
C MET A 230 3.57 -22.93 -15.88
N GLY A 231 4.51 -23.51 -15.11
CA GLY A 231 5.61 -24.32 -15.65
C GLY A 231 6.75 -23.53 -16.28
N ILE A 232 6.79 -22.20 -16.07
CA ILE A 232 7.86 -21.33 -16.59
C ILE A 232 8.86 -21.00 -15.48
N GLU A 233 10.13 -20.97 -15.84
CA GLU A 233 11.19 -20.54 -14.94
C GLU A 233 11.35 -19.02 -14.98
N LEU A 234 11.14 -18.38 -13.83
CA LEU A 234 11.47 -16.98 -13.61
C LEU A 234 12.28 -16.89 -12.33
N SER A 235 13.41 -16.19 -12.35
CA SER A 235 14.20 -16.04 -11.14
C SER A 235 13.41 -15.29 -10.06
N LEU A 236 13.61 -15.65 -8.79
CA LEU A 236 12.98 -14.97 -7.67
C LEU A 236 13.33 -13.48 -7.66
N LEU A 237 14.58 -13.14 -8.02
CA LEU A 237 15.05 -11.78 -8.11
C LEU A 237 14.30 -10.97 -9.18
N ALA A 238 14.05 -11.57 -10.35
CA ALA A 238 13.23 -10.96 -11.39
C ALA A 238 11.80 -10.70 -10.90
N SER A 239 11.19 -11.66 -10.22
CA SER A 239 9.82 -11.53 -9.69
C SER A 239 9.69 -10.39 -8.68
N VAL A 240 10.66 -10.28 -7.76
CA VAL A 240 10.75 -9.19 -6.78
C VAL A 240 10.97 -7.84 -7.47
N PHE A 241 11.83 -7.80 -8.49
CA PHE A 241 12.06 -6.60 -9.30
C PHE A 241 10.78 -6.12 -9.99
N VAL A 242 10.09 -7.03 -10.68
CA VAL A 242 8.86 -6.73 -11.43
C VAL A 242 7.81 -6.11 -10.51
N VAL A 243 7.54 -6.70 -9.35
CA VAL A 243 6.58 -6.15 -8.38
C VAL A 243 7.01 -4.78 -7.87
N SER A 244 8.27 -4.66 -7.45
CA SER A 244 8.77 -3.45 -6.80
C SER A 244 8.80 -2.28 -7.77
N PHE A 245 9.35 -2.49 -8.97
CA PHE A 245 9.40 -1.47 -10.02
C PHE A 245 8.00 -1.07 -10.48
N SER A 246 7.14 -2.05 -10.79
CA SER A 246 5.79 -1.77 -11.26
C SER A 246 4.97 -1.00 -10.23
N THR A 247 5.15 -1.30 -8.94
CA THR A 247 4.45 -0.58 -7.88
C THR A 247 4.96 0.86 -7.72
N ILE A 248 6.26 1.10 -7.89
CA ILE A 248 6.82 2.46 -7.93
C ILE A 248 6.20 3.24 -9.10
N VAL A 249 6.17 2.66 -10.31
CA VAL A 249 5.54 3.29 -11.49
C VAL A 249 4.06 3.56 -11.23
N GLY A 250 3.33 2.60 -10.67
CA GLY A 250 1.94 2.75 -10.27
C GLY A 250 1.73 3.89 -9.27
N ALA A 251 2.60 4.03 -8.28
CA ALA A 251 2.53 5.10 -7.29
C ALA A 251 2.79 6.48 -7.90
N VAL A 252 3.80 6.61 -8.76
CA VAL A 252 4.15 7.87 -9.45
C VAL A 252 3.06 8.31 -10.42
N SER A 253 2.34 7.37 -11.04
CA SER A 253 1.24 7.68 -11.97
C SER A 253 0.03 8.35 -11.31
N MET A 254 -0.11 8.25 -9.98
CA MET A 254 -1.26 8.72 -9.19
C MET A 254 -2.65 8.20 -9.66
N MET A 255 -2.68 7.18 -10.53
CA MET A 255 -3.92 6.56 -10.97
C MET A 255 -4.65 5.87 -9.80
N PRO A 256 -5.99 5.79 -9.80
CA PRO A 256 -6.76 5.07 -8.78
C PRO A 256 -6.22 3.64 -8.61
N GLY A 257 -5.71 3.30 -7.42
CA GLY A 257 -5.10 1.98 -7.14
C GLY A 257 -3.82 1.67 -7.92
N GLY A 258 -3.24 2.63 -8.65
CA GLY A 258 -2.18 2.40 -9.63
C GLY A 258 -2.63 1.53 -10.80
N LEU A 259 -3.95 1.40 -11.00
CA LEU A 259 -4.55 0.63 -12.09
C LEU A 259 -4.10 1.20 -13.44
N PHE A 260 -3.95 0.34 -14.45
CA PHE A 260 -3.28 0.58 -15.75
C PHE A 260 -1.75 0.68 -15.66
N ALA A 261 -1.22 1.60 -14.86
CA ALA A 261 0.22 1.87 -14.85
C ALA A 261 1.02 0.68 -14.28
N ALA A 262 0.57 0.12 -13.16
CA ALA A 262 1.27 -1.01 -12.55
C ALA A 262 0.95 -2.34 -13.25
N GLU A 263 -0.27 -2.58 -13.74
CA GLU A 263 -0.56 -3.76 -14.58
C GLU A 263 0.25 -3.75 -15.87
N GLY A 264 0.26 -2.62 -16.58
CA GLY A 264 1.04 -2.46 -17.81
C GLY A 264 2.53 -2.62 -17.56
N SER A 265 3.03 -2.15 -16.41
CA SER A 265 4.43 -2.35 -16.02
C SER A 265 4.74 -3.82 -15.71
N ILE A 266 3.85 -4.54 -15.00
CA ILE A 266 4.05 -5.97 -14.71
C ILE A 266 4.07 -6.75 -16.03
N VAL A 267 3.04 -6.58 -16.87
CA VAL A 267 2.97 -7.27 -18.18
C VAL A 267 4.18 -6.92 -19.04
N GLY A 268 4.49 -5.62 -19.18
CA GLY A 268 5.59 -5.15 -20.01
C GLY A 268 6.94 -5.69 -19.56
N LEU A 269 7.24 -5.67 -18.25
CA LEU A 269 8.49 -6.20 -17.74
C LEU A 269 8.59 -7.72 -17.89
N LEU A 270 7.51 -8.46 -17.65
CA LEU A 270 7.51 -9.92 -17.83
C LEU A 270 7.73 -10.30 -19.30
N VAL A 271 7.08 -9.59 -20.25
CA VAL A 271 7.31 -9.79 -21.69
C VAL A 271 8.74 -9.41 -22.09
N MET A 272 9.30 -8.34 -21.52
CA MET A 272 10.72 -7.97 -21.73
C MET A 272 11.69 -8.98 -21.11
N MET A 273 11.24 -9.82 -20.20
CA MET A 273 11.99 -10.96 -19.64
C MET A 273 11.69 -12.27 -20.38
N ASP A 274 11.21 -12.17 -21.63
CA ASP A 274 10.95 -13.27 -22.54
C ASP A 274 9.81 -14.22 -22.11
N LEU A 275 8.93 -13.79 -21.19
CA LEU A 275 7.73 -14.56 -20.89
C LEU A 275 6.70 -14.41 -22.02
N PRO A 276 5.98 -15.50 -22.36
CA PRO A 276 4.81 -15.43 -23.23
C PRO A 276 3.82 -14.37 -22.76
N LYS A 277 3.25 -13.63 -23.71
CA LYS A 277 2.35 -12.49 -23.43
C LYS A 277 1.14 -12.90 -22.59
N ASP A 278 0.56 -14.05 -22.88
CA ASP A 278 -0.54 -14.66 -22.17
C ASP A 278 -0.19 -15.04 -20.72
N VAL A 279 1.00 -15.60 -20.51
CA VAL A 279 1.51 -15.90 -19.17
C VAL A 279 1.77 -14.61 -18.38
N ALA A 280 2.33 -13.57 -19.01
CA ALA A 280 2.54 -12.27 -18.37
C ALA A 280 1.22 -11.61 -17.95
N VAL A 281 0.20 -11.67 -18.80
CA VAL A 281 -1.15 -11.18 -18.49
C VAL A 281 -1.79 -12.01 -17.39
N ALA A 282 -1.82 -13.34 -17.49
CA ALA A 282 -2.39 -14.21 -16.46
C ALA A 282 -1.70 -14.01 -15.10
N THR A 283 -0.38 -13.88 -15.09
CA THR A 283 0.42 -13.59 -13.89
C THR A 283 0.01 -12.26 -13.26
N THR A 284 -0.15 -11.22 -14.07
CA THR A 284 -0.63 -9.91 -13.62
C THR A 284 -2.02 -10.02 -13.01
N ILE A 285 -2.94 -10.76 -13.65
CA ILE A 285 -4.31 -10.95 -13.18
C ILE A 285 -4.33 -11.62 -11.80
N ILE A 286 -3.64 -12.75 -11.66
CA ILE A 286 -3.56 -13.51 -10.41
C ILE A 286 -2.91 -12.66 -9.31
N THR A 287 -1.84 -11.93 -9.64
CA THR A 287 -1.14 -11.07 -8.69
C THR A 287 -2.04 -9.96 -8.17
N ARG A 288 -2.79 -9.28 -9.05
CA ARG A 288 -3.71 -8.21 -8.63
C ARG A 288 -4.91 -8.75 -7.87
N PHE A 289 -5.42 -9.91 -8.24
CA PHE A 289 -6.49 -10.56 -7.50
C PHE A 289 -6.06 -10.91 -6.07
N SER A 290 -4.91 -11.58 -5.94
CA SER A 290 -4.39 -12.02 -4.64
C SER A 290 -3.92 -10.88 -3.74
N THR A 291 -3.41 -9.78 -4.30
CA THR A 291 -2.93 -8.64 -3.52
C THR A 291 -4.04 -7.60 -3.34
N LEU A 292 -4.43 -6.89 -4.39
CA LEU A 292 -5.35 -5.75 -4.32
C LEU A 292 -6.77 -6.18 -3.92
N TRP A 293 -7.40 -7.08 -4.69
CA TRP A 293 -8.83 -7.40 -4.50
C TRP A 293 -9.09 -8.21 -3.24
N LEU A 294 -8.21 -9.15 -2.91
CA LEU A 294 -8.27 -9.85 -1.63
C LEU A 294 -8.14 -8.87 -0.45
N GLY A 295 -7.24 -7.89 -0.55
CA GLY A 295 -7.10 -6.82 0.44
C GLY A 295 -8.37 -5.98 0.59
N VAL A 296 -9.03 -5.64 -0.53
CA VAL A 296 -10.32 -4.95 -0.51
C VAL A 296 -11.39 -5.78 0.20
N GLY A 297 -11.49 -7.08 -0.12
CA GLY A 297 -12.43 -8.00 0.53
C GLY A 297 -12.20 -8.12 2.04
N ILE A 298 -10.95 -8.34 2.45
CA ILE A 298 -10.56 -8.40 3.87
C ILE A 298 -10.88 -7.06 4.57
N GLY A 299 -10.64 -5.93 3.91
CA GLY A 299 -10.95 -4.62 4.48
C GLY A 299 -12.44 -4.34 4.65
N LEU A 300 -13.30 -4.82 3.74
CA LEU A 300 -14.75 -4.73 3.90
C LEU A 300 -15.23 -5.51 5.12
N LEU A 301 -14.68 -6.70 5.37
CA LEU A 301 -14.95 -7.48 6.58
C LEU A 301 -14.55 -6.73 7.85
N GLY A 302 -13.37 -6.08 7.83
CA GLY A 302 -12.92 -5.21 8.92
C GLY A 302 -13.90 -4.06 9.19
N LEU A 303 -14.37 -3.39 8.13
CA LEU A 303 -15.32 -2.28 8.25
C LEU A 303 -16.66 -2.74 8.87
N VAL A 304 -17.18 -3.89 8.45
CA VAL A 304 -18.40 -4.48 9.02
C VAL A 304 -18.21 -4.78 10.51
N LYS A 305 -17.08 -5.37 10.89
CA LYS A 305 -16.77 -5.66 12.30
C LYS A 305 -16.69 -4.39 13.16
N ILE A 306 -16.08 -3.32 12.65
CA ILE A 306 -16.08 -2.01 13.35
C ILE A 306 -17.51 -1.49 13.55
N GLY A 307 -18.34 -1.55 12.51
CA GLY A 307 -19.74 -1.13 12.57
C GLY A 307 -20.55 -1.90 13.62
N LEU A 308 -20.33 -3.22 13.72
CA LEU A 308 -20.99 -4.07 14.73
C LEU A 308 -20.52 -3.73 16.15
N MET A 309 -19.22 -3.49 16.35
CA MET A 309 -18.68 -3.09 17.66
C MET A 309 -19.24 -1.74 18.13
N SER A 310 -19.50 -0.80 17.23
CA SER A 310 -20.17 0.48 17.58
C SER A 310 -21.55 0.26 18.18
N ARG A 311 -22.36 -0.63 17.56
CA ARG A 311 -23.74 -0.89 18.02
C ARG A 311 -23.77 -1.51 19.41
N CYS A 312 -22.90 -2.48 19.65
CA CYS A 312 -22.79 -3.17 20.94
C CYS A 312 -22.35 -2.23 22.07
N LYS A 313 -21.47 -1.25 21.78
CA LYS A 313 -21.04 -0.24 22.76
C LYS A 313 -22.18 0.72 23.13
N ILE A 314 -22.93 1.20 22.13
CA ILE A 314 -24.11 2.08 22.33
C ILE A 314 -25.21 1.37 23.12
N GLU A 315 -25.45 0.08 22.85
CA GLU A 315 -26.42 -0.71 23.61
C GLU A 315 -26.00 -0.83 25.08
N LYS A 316 -24.73 -1.15 25.38
CA LYS A 316 -24.25 -1.22 26.77
C LYS A 316 -24.40 0.10 27.53
N THR A 317 -24.07 1.23 26.93
CA THR A 317 -24.22 2.56 27.59
C THR A 317 -25.68 2.99 27.76
N ARG A 318 -26.64 2.28 27.15
CA ARG A 318 -28.08 2.55 27.30
C ARG A 318 -28.71 1.74 28.44
N TYR A 319 -28.01 0.73 28.95
CA TYR A 319 -28.43 -0.14 30.04
C TYR A 319 -27.64 0.09 31.34
N GLU A 320 -26.67 1.01 31.33
CA GLU A 320 -25.95 1.56 32.49
C GLU A 320 -26.52 2.94 32.84
#